data_AF-A0A2S6VFK1-F1
#
_entry.id   AF-A0A2S6VFK1-F1
#
_cell.length_a   1.000
_cell.length_b   1.000
_cell.length_c   1.000
_cell.angle_alpha   90.00
_cell.angle_beta   90.00
_cell.angle_gamma   90.00
#
_symmetry.space_group_name_H-M   'P 1'
#
loop_
_entity.id
_entity.type
_entity.pdbx_description
1 polymer ?
#
loop_
_entity_poly.entity_id
_entity_poly.type
_entity_poly.pdbx_seq_one_letter_code
_entity_poly.pdbx_strand_id
1 'polypeptide(L)' 'MSEQELVARVAELEEKLDTTLKVVSKLVSALDSMRRGDPKFIFEMDLVKHSLCEAGYFENKPLEE' A
#
# COMPACT_ATOMS: atom_id res chain seq x y z
N MET A 1 -1.77 30.11 -6.39
CA MET A 1 -1.89 28.78 -6.98
C MET A 1 -2.62 28.92 -8.31
N SER A 2 -1.97 28.55 -9.41
CA SER A 2 -2.54 28.62 -10.76
C SER A 2 -3.49 27.44 -11.02
N GLU A 3 -4.32 27.55 -12.06
CA GLU A 3 -5.17 26.44 -12.52
C GLU A 3 -4.33 25.21 -12.90
N GLN A 4 -3.16 25.41 -13.51
CA GLN A 4 -2.22 24.35 -13.87
C GLN A 4 -1.63 23.65 -12.63
N GLU A 5 -1.28 24.42 -11.59
CA GLU A 5 -0.83 23.87 -10.32
C GLU A 5 -1.93 23.06 -9.62
N LEU A 6 -3.19 23.51 -9.71
CA LEU A 6 -4.33 22.78 -9.15
C LEU A 6 -4.57 21.46 -9.89
N VAL A 7 -4.53 21.47 -11.24
CA VAL A 7 -4.68 20.25 -12.05
C VAL A 7 -3.56 19.25 -11.75
N ALA A 8 -2.32 19.71 -11.66
CA ALA A 8 -1.19 18.85 -11.30
C ALA A 8 -1.36 18.23 -9.90
N ARG A 9 -1.84 19.01 -8.92
CA ARG A 9 -2.12 18.53 -7.57
C ARG A 9 -3.24 17.48 -7.53
N VAL A 10 -4.29 17.66 -8.34
CA VAL A 10 -5.39 16.69 -8.43
C VAL A 10 -4.86 15.37 -9.01
N ALA A 11 -4.10 15.41 -10.10
CA ALA A 11 -3.51 14.21 -10.69
C ALA A 11 -2.60 13.45 -9.70
N GLU A 12 -1.78 14.16 -8.93
CA GLU A 12 -0.94 13.56 -7.88
C GLU A 12 -1.80 12.88 -6.79
N LEU A 13 -2.91 13.50 -6.38
CA LEU A 13 -3.83 12.93 -5.39
C LEU A 13 -4.56 11.70 -5.93
N GLU A 14 -4.96 11.71 -7.20
CA GLU A 14 -5.57 10.55 -7.86
C GLU A 14 -4.61 9.37 -7.93
N GLU A 15 -3.34 9.61 -8.28
CA GLU A 15 -2.30 8.58 -8.30
C GLU A 15 -2.02 8.00 -6.90
N LYS A 16 -1.95 8.87 -5.88
CA LYS A 16 -1.81 8.43 -4.48
C LYS A 16 -3.01 7.59 -4.05
N LEU A 17 -4.22 8.00 -4.39
CA LEU A 17 -5.43 7.26 -4.06
C LEU A 17 -5.44 5.88 -4.72
N ASP A 18 -5.12 5.78 -6.01
CA ASP A 18 -5.02 4.50 -6.73
C ASP A 18 -3.99 3.57 -6.07
N THR A 19 -2.81 4.11 -5.75
CA THR A 19 -1.75 3.37 -5.05
C THR A 19 -2.22 2.87 -3.68
N THR A 20 -2.91 3.72 -2.92
CA THR A 20 -3.48 3.37 -1.61
C THR A 20 -4.48 2.22 -1.74
N LEU A 21 -5.40 2.31 -2.71
CA LEU A 21 -6.44 1.30 -2.93
C LEU A 21 -5.85 -0.06 -3.32
N LYS A 22 -4.78 -0.08 -4.12
CA LYS A 22 -4.05 -1.31 -4.45
C LYS A 22 -3.45 -1.98 -3.22
N VAL A 23 -2.85 -1.19 -2.32
CA VAL A 23 -2.29 -1.69 -1.05
C VAL A 23 -3.40 -2.25 -0.17
N VAL A 24 -4.50 -1.51 0.01
CA VAL A 24 -5.66 -1.95 0.80
C VAL A 24 -6.24 -3.24 0.24
N SER A 25 -6.35 -3.38 -1.08
CA SER A 25 -6.83 -4.62 -1.70
C SER A 25 -5.93 -5.82 -1.36
N LYS A 26 -4.60 -5.66 -1.39
CA LYS A 26 -3.67 -6.73 -1.00
C LYS A 26 -3.82 -7.08 0.49
N LEU A 27 -3.99 -6.09 1.35
CA LEU A 27 -4.19 -6.29 2.79
C LEU A 27 -5.48 -7.06 3.07
N VAL A 28 -6.59 -6.71 2.41
CA VAL A 28 -7.87 -7.43 2.56
C VAL A 28 -7.71 -8.88 2.15
N SER A 29 -7.04 -9.16 1.03
CA SER A 29 -6.77 -10.54 0.59
C SER A 29 -5.94 -11.33 1.61
N ALA A 30 -4.87 -10.71 2.14
CA ALA A 30 -4.05 -11.32 3.18
C ALA A 30 -4.88 -11.65 4.43
N LEU A 31 -5.65 -10.69 4.94
CA LEU A 31 -6.50 -10.88 6.13
C LEU A 31 -7.55 -11.99 5.92
N ASP A 32 -8.07 -12.13 4.71
CA ASP A 32 -9.01 -13.21 4.38
C ASP A 32 -8.32 -14.58 4.34
N SER A 33 -7.07 -14.66 3.85
CA SER A 33 -6.24 -15.87 3.96
C SER A 33 -5.93 -16.22 5.42
N MET A 34 -5.59 -15.24 6.26
CA MET A 34 -5.40 -15.43 7.70
C MET A 34 -6.67 -16.00 8.35
N ARG A 35 -7.82 -15.40 8.05
CA ARG A 35 -9.13 -15.83 8.57
C ARG A 35 -9.45 -17.28 8.21
N ARG A 36 -9.01 -17.75 7.04
CA ARG A 36 -9.17 -19.15 6.58
C ARG A 36 -8.11 -20.10 7.13
N GLY A 37 -7.07 -19.59 7.79
CA GLY A 37 -5.90 -20.39 8.19
C GLY A 37 -5.04 -20.82 7.00
N ASP A 38 -5.07 -20.10 5.87
CA ASP A 38 -4.21 -20.37 4.73
C ASP A 38 -2.78 -19.87 5.03
N PRO A 39 -1.75 -20.75 5.03
CA PRO A 39 -0.37 -20.37 5.31
C PRO A 39 0.20 -19.35 4.31
N LYS A 40 -0.43 -19.17 3.14
CA LYS A 40 -0.06 -18.11 2.18
C LYS A 40 -0.14 -16.71 2.76
N PHE A 41 -0.94 -16.50 3.81
CA PHE A 41 -1.04 -15.22 4.51
C PHE A 41 0.32 -14.61 4.86
N ILE A 42 1.30 -15.43 5.25
CA ILE A 42 2.66 -14.96 5.61
C ILE A 42 3.31 -14.24 4.42
N PHE A 43 3.23 -14.83 3.23
CA PHE A 43 3.77 -14.24 2.00
C PHE A 43 2.95 -13.03 1.54
N GLU A 44 1.63 -13.10 1.66
CA GLU A 44 0.74 -12.00 1.28
C GLU A 44 0.96 -10.77 2.16
N MET A 45 1.21 -10.95 3.46
CA MET A 45 1.58 -9.86 4.37
C MET A 45 2.94 -9.24 4.05
N ASP A 46 3.92 -10.04 3.63
CA ASP A 46 5.21 -9.52 3.19
C ASP A 46 5.08 -8.65 1.93
N LEU A 47 4.24 -9.09 0.97
CA LEU A 47 3.89 -8.29 -0.21
C LEU A 47 3.16 -6.99 0.14
N VAL A 48 2.28 -7.03 1.15
CA VAL A 48 1.60 -5.83 1.67
C VAL A 48 2.62 -4.86 2.27
N LYS A 49 3.55 -5.36 3.10
CA LYS A 49 4.64 -4.56 3.67
C LYS A 49 5.47 -3.89 2.59
N HIS A 50 5.90 -4.64 1.57
CA HIS A 50 6.65 -4.10 0.43
C HIS A 50 5.87 -2.97 -0.27
N SER A 51 4.58 -3.20 -0.53
CA SER A 51 3.73 -2.23 -1.23
C SER A 51 3.51 -0.96 -0.39
N LEU A 52 3.45 -1.08 0.94
CA LEU A 52 3.38 0.07 1.85
C LEU A 52 4.68 0.90 1.85
N CYS A 53 5.84 0.24 1.74
CA CYS A 53 7.13 0.92 1.58
C CYS A 53 7.23 1.62 0.21
N GLU A 54 6.83 0.97 -0.89
CA GLU A 54 6.82 1.59 -2.23
C GLU A 54 5.89 2.81 -2.29
N ALA A 55 4.74 2.73 -1.62
CA ALA A 55 3.80 3.83 -1.52
C ALA A 55 4.24 4.94 -0.53
N GLY A 56 5.40 4.78 0.14
CA GLY A 56 5.96 5.78 1.05
C GLY A 56 5.27 5.88 2.41
N TYR A 57 4.45 4.90 2.78
CA TYR A 57 3.78 4.87 4.11
C TYR A 57 4.72 4.47 5.24
N PHE A 58 5.76 3.67 4.93
CA PHE A 58 6.77 3.25 5.89
C PHE A 58 8.18 3.40 5.32
N GLU A 59 9.12 3.78 6.17
CA GLU A 59 10.54 3.62 5.87
C GLU A 59 10.91 2.15 5.99
N ASN A 60 11.63 1.62 4.98
CA ASN A 60 12.10 0.25 4.99
C ASN A 60 13.33 0.15 5.93
N LYS A 61 13.11 0.23 7.24
CA LYS A 61 14.15 0.03 8.25
C LYS A 61 14.27 -1.46 8.57
N PRO A 62 15.49 -2.00 8.68
CA PRO A 62 15.70 -3.33 9.25
C PRO A 62 15.03 -3.37 10.64
N LEU A 63 14.40 -4.50 10.98
CA LEU A 63 14.01 -4.73 12.37
C LEU A 63 15.30 -4.76 13.19
N GLU A 64 15.48 -3.81 14.11
CA GLU A 64 16.59 -3.86 15.06
C GLU A 64 16.44 -5.15 15.90
N GLU A 65 17.53 -5.92 15.96
CA GLU A 65 17.65 -7.21 16.67
C GLU A 65 17.56 -7.08 18.18
#